data_AF-A0A6P0TI40-F1
#
_entry.id   AF-A0A6P0TI40-F1
#
_cell.length_a   1.000
_cell.length_b   1.000
_cell.length_c   1.000
_cell.angle_alpha   90.00
_cell.angle_beta   90.00
_cell.angle_gamma   90.00
#
_symmetry.space_group_name_H-M   'P 1'
#
loop_
_entity.id
_entity.type
_entity.pdbx_description
1 polymer ?
#
loop_
_entity_poly.entity_id
_entity_poly.type
_entity_poly.pdbx_seq_one_letter_code
_entity_poly.pdbx_strand_id
1 'polypeptide(L)'
;MENGDWSSFDEYPRHLADVNGDGSADIVGFGAGAVTVSLAYDDELIGGAGSDRLRGGPGKDWLTGGKGADTFVFDTNDGIFDIITDFDASEGDTIDIDASELGGTIINPVYDSSTGELSVTQQTFNIEITYQTIGNHQVPMPMPVLVSEDSITLAVLENPTGFNASTHVNIV
;
A
#
# COMPACT_ATOMS: atom_id res chain seq x y z
N MET A 1 -4.23 0.47 29.44
CA MET A 1 -5.20 -0.50 28.90
C MET A 1 -5.63 -1.36 30.07
N GLU A 2 -6.73 -0.99 30.73
CA GLU A 2 -7.26 -1.77 31.86
C GLU A 2 -8.05 -2.97 31.32
N ASN A 3 -7.94 -4.09 32.02
CA ASN A 3 -8.56 -5.39 31.76
C ASN A 3 -10.00 -5.26 31.24
N GLY A 4 -10.17 -5.39 29.93
CA GLY A 4 -11.48 -5.43 29.30
C GLY A 4 -12.15 -6.77 29.60
N ASP A 5 -13.17 -6.71 30.45
CA ASP A 5 -14.09 -7.80 30.77
C ASP A 5 -14.94 -8.19 29.53
N TRP A 6 -14.29 -8.72 28.49
CA TRP A 6 -14.93 -9.25 27.29
C TRP A 6 -15.42 -10.69 27.48
N SER A 7 -15.80 -11.05 28.70
CA SER A 7 -16.03 -12.44 29.12
C SER A 7 -17.46 -12.95 28.84
N SER A 8 -18.40 -12.06 28.46
CA SER A 8 -19.81 -12.41 28.21
C SER A 8 -20.39 -11.68 27.00
N PHE A 9 -20.97 -12.45 26.06
CA PHE A 9 -21.62 -11.94 24.85
C PHE A 9 -22.98 -11.28 25.15
N ASP A 10 -23.61 -11.65 26.26
CA ASP A 10 -24.94 -11.16 26.66
C ASP A 10 -24.86 -9.81 27.41
N GLU A 11 -23.72 -9.51 28.01
CA GLU A 11 -23.50 -8.27 28.78
C GLU A 11 -22.77 -7.19 27.96
N TYR A 12 -21.89 -7.61 27.04
CA TYR A 12 -21.15 -6.73 26.14
C TYR A 12 -21.35 -7.17 24.68
N PRO A 13 -22.53 -6.92 24.09
CA PRO A 13 -22.80 -7.34 22.73
C PRO A 13 -21.86 -6.63 21.75
N ARG A 14 -21.47 -7.37 20.71
CA ARG A 14 -20.74 -6.85 19.57
C ARG A 14 -21.59 -7.04 18.33
N HIS A 15 -21.77 -5.96 17.59
CA HIS A 15 -22.47 -5.99 16.32
C HIS A 15 -21.48 -5.71 15.20
N LEU A 16 -21.66 -6.43 14.09
CA LEU A 16 -21.03 -6.08 12.83
C LEU A 16 -21.99 -5.14 12.10
N ALA A 17 -21.54 -3.92 11.83
CA ALA A 17 -22.28 -2.93 11.09
C ALA A 17 -21.30 -1.98 10.43
N ASP A 18 -21.51 -1.66 9.16
CA ASP A 18 -20.87 -0.51 8.52
C ASP A 18 -21.48 0.77 9.12
N VAL A 19 -20.70 1.52 9.91
CA VAL A 19 -21.17 2.74 10.56
C VAL A 19 -20.52 4.02 10.02
N ASN A 20 -19.51 3.90 9.14
CA ASN A 20 -18.85 5.02 8.46
C ASN A 20 -19.24 5.13 6.97
N GLY A 21 -19.90 4.11 6.41
CA GLY A 21 -20.40 4.05 5.04
C GLY A 21 -19.35 3.63 4.01
N ASP A 22 -18.30 2.92 4.43
CA ASP A 22 -17.21 2.47 3.55
C ASP A 22 -17.53 1.14 2.84
N GLY A 23 -18.61 0.45 3.25
CA GLY A 23 -19.00 -0.84 2.68
C GLY A 23 -18.37 -2.04 3.39
N SER A 24 -17.50 -1.77 4.36
CA SER A 24 -16.82 -2.71 5.22
C SER A 24 -17.52 -2.82 6.58
N ALA A 25 -17.55 -4.03 7.16
CA ALA A 25 -18.27 -4.24 8.41
C ALA A 25 -17.41 -3.86 9.62
N ASP A 26 -17.77 -2.77 10.31
CA ASP A 26 -17.12 -2.37 11.55
C ASP A 26 -17.52 -3.25 12.73
N ILE A 27 -16.67 -3.30 13.75
CA ILE A 27 -17.02 -3.89 15.04
C ILE A 27 -17.54 -2.80 15.97
N VAL A 28 -18.84 -2.84 16.25
CA VAL A 28 -19.51 -1.98 17.23
C VAL A 28 -19.62 -2.72 18.56
N GLY A 29 -18.84 -2.32 19.55
CA GLY A 29 -18.86 -2.85 20.91
C GLY A 29 -19.67 -1.97 21.87
N PHE A 30 -20.62 -2.57 22.59
CA PHE A 30 -21.43 -1.89 23.60
C PHE A 30 -20.87 -2.18 25.00
N GLY A 31 -20.20 -1.18 25.59
CA GLY A 31 -19.69 -1.23 26.96
C GLY A 31 -20.64 -0.57 27.96
N ALA A 32 -20.43 -0.84 29.26
CA ALA A 32 -21.26 -0.26 30.33
C ALA A 32 -21.21 1.28 30.41
N GLY A 33 -20.18 1.92 29.82
CA GLY A 33 -19.99 3.38 29.86
C GLY A 33 -19.90 4.07 28.49
N ALA A 34 -19.74 3.32 27.40
CA ALA A 34 -19.58 3.89 26.06
C ALA A 34 -19.85 2.84 24.97
N VAL A 35 -20.15 3.33 23.76
CA VAL A 35 -20.06 2.55 22.52
C VAL A 35 -18.67 2.79 21.94
N THR A 36 -17.96 1.73 21.60
CA THR A 36 -16.67 1.78 20.89
C THR A 36 -16.86 1.17 19.52
N VAL A 37 -16.34 1.84 18.49
CA VAL A 37 -16.34 1.31 17.12
C VAL A 37 -14.89 1.06 16.72
N SER A 38 -14.59 -0.14 16.25
CA SER A 38 -13.36 -0.45 15.53
C SER A 38 -13.72 -0.44 14.05
N LEU A 39 -13.20 0.56 13.34
CA LEU A 39 -13.46 0.70 11.91
C LEU A 39 -12.73 -0.39 11.13
N ALA A 40 -13.44 -1.04 10.21
CA ALA A 40 -12.81 -1.66 9.05
C ALA A 40 -12.50 -0.54 8.04
N TYR A 41 -11.62 -0.80 7.08
CA TYR A 41 -11.33 0.14 6.00
C TYR A 41 -11.15 -0.59 4.66
N ASP A 42 -11.54 -1.86 4.59
CA ASP A 42 -11.37 -2.66 3.37
C ASP A 42 -12.54 -2.37 2.42
N ASP A 43 -12.28 -1.74 1.28
CA ASP A 43 -13.28 -1.25 0.35
C ASP A 43 -13.36 -2.09 -0.94
N GLU A 44 -14.53 -2.08 -1.60
CA GLU A 44 -14.70 -2.55 -2.98
C GLU A 44 -14.98 -1.34 -3.89
N LEU A 45 -14.00 -1.01 -4.74
CA LEU A 45 -14.05 0.14 -5.64
C LEU A 45 -14.19 -0.31 -7.09
N ILE A 46 -15.25 0.16 -7.77
CA ILE A 46 -15.54 -0.15 -9.17
C ILE A 46 -15.59 1.16 -9.98
N GLY A 47 -14.63 1.36 -10.89
CA GLY A 47 -14.55 2.54 -11.77
C GLY A 47 -15.66 2.57 -12.83
N GLY A 48 -15.82 1.45 -13.54
CA GLY A 48 -16.92 1.21 -14.44
C GLY A 48 -16.53 1.35 -15.91
N ALA A 49 -16.87 2.46 -16.55
CA ALA A 49 -16.48 2.67 -17.94
C ALA A 49 -15.98 4.10 -18.10
N GLY A 50 -14.80 4.26 -18.69
CA GLY A 50 -14.13 5.55 -18.75
C GLY A 50 -12.63 5.39 -18.59
N SER A 51 -11.95 6.47 -18.25
CA SER A 51 -10.60 6.41 -17.72
C SER A 51 -10.69 6.83 -16.27
N ASP A 52 -10.66 5.86 -15.38
CA ASP A 52 -10.88 6.04 -13.96
C ASP A 52 -9.55 6.07 -13.22
N ARG A 53 -9.52 6.80 -12.10
CA ARG A 53 -8.37 6.83 -11.19
C ARG A 53 -8.83 6.31 -9.84
N LEU A 54 -8.40 5.10 -9.49
CA LEU A 54 -8.86 4.37 -8.32
C LEU A 54 -7.77 4.42 -7.24
N ARG A 55 -8.15 4.90 -6.05
CA ARG A 55 -7.33 4.87 -4.82
C ARG A 55 -8.24 4.31 -3.74
N GLY A 56 -7.89 3.15 -3.20
CA GLY A 56 -8.68 2.49 -2.16
C GLY A 56 -8.57 3.22 -0.83
N GLY A 57 -7.34 3.51 -0.41
CA GLY A 57 -7.06 4.22 0.84
C GLY A 57 -6.54 3.26 1.91
N PRO A 58 -6.65 3.62 3.20
CA PRO A 58 -6.28 2.70 4.27
C PRO A 58 -7.08 1.42 4.19
N GLY A 59 -6.47 0.26 4.44
CA GLY A 59 -7.18 -1.01 4.39
C GLY A 59 -6.66 -1.91 3.29
N LYS A 60 -7.31 -3.07 3.11
CA LYS A 60 -7.08 -3.96 1.99
C LYS A 60 -8.23 -3.84 1.02
N ASP A 61 -8.00 -3.18 -0.11
CA ASP A 61 -9.08 -2.87 -1.03
C ASP A 61 -9.15 -3.82 -2.23
N TRP A 62 -10.33 -3.94 -2.82
CA TRP A 62 -10.56 -4.61 -4.10
C TRP A 62 -10.88 -3.56 -5.15
N LEU A 63 -9.98 -3.38 -6.11
CA LEU A 63 -10.05 -2.34 -7.13
C LEU A 63 -10.35 -2.98 -8.49
N THR A 64 -11.50 -2.61 -9.08
CA THR A 64 -11.95 -3.00 -10.41
C THR A 64 -12.04 -1.75 -11.30
N GLY A 65 -11.17 -1.63 -12.30
CA GLY A 65 -11.16 -0.49 -13.22
C GLY A 65 -12.40 -0.49 -14.11
N GLY A 66 -12.70 -1.64 -14.71
CA GLY A 66 -13.76 -1.82 -15.68
C GLY A 66 -13.24 -1.62 -17.11
N LYS A 67 -13.92 -0.81 -17.91
CA LYS A 67 -13.54 -0.56 -19.31
C LYS A 67 -12.84 0.78 -19.47
N GLY A 68 -11.72 0.76 -20.17
CA GLY A 68 -10.95 1.91 -20.64
C GLY A 68 -9.57 1.95 -20.01
N ALA A 69 -8.90 3.10 -20.10
CA ALA A 69 -7.52 3.22 -19.61
C ALA A 69 -7.54 3.72 -18.18
N ASP A 70 -7.40 2.82 -17.22
CA ASP A 70 -7.55 3.11 -15.79
C ASP A 70 -6.20 3.30 -15.09
N THR A 71 -6.21 3.98 -13.95
CA THR A 71 -5.03 4.20 -13.12
C THR A 71 -5.29 3.78 -11.68
N PHE A 72 -4.59 2.76 -11.23
CA PHE A 72 -4.63 2.28 -9.85
C PHE A 72 -3.53 2.95 -9.04
N VAL A 73 -3.92 3.62 -7.96
CA VAL A 73 -3.03 4.49 -7.18
C VAL A 73 -2.78 3.87 -5.83
N PHE A 74 -1.52 3.63 -5.53
CA PHE A 74 -1.06 3.11 -4.25
C PHE A 74 -0.28 4.17 -3.52
N ASP A 75 -0.65 4.44 -2.28
CA ASP A 75 0.15 5.23 -1.38
C ASP A 75 0.68 4.37 -0.23
N THR A 76 1.68 4.88 0.47
CA THR A 76 2.35 4.09 1.51
C THR A 76 1.74 4.25 2.90
N ASN A 77 0.70 5.07 3.02
CA ASN A 77 -0.14 5.22 4.20
C ASN A 77 -1.33 4.25 4.22
N ASP A 78 -1.63 3.63 3.09
CA ASP A 78 -2.70 2.62 2.96
C ASP A 78 -2.46 1.41 3.91
N GLY A 79 -1.19 1.14 4.23
CA GLY A 79 -0.77 0.28 5.34
C GLY A 79 -0.92 -1.23 5.11
N ILE A 80 -1.75 -1.63 4.13
CA ILE A 80 -1.88 -2.99 3.58
C ILE A 80 -1.83 -2.90 2.05
N PHE A 81 -1.61 -4.02 1.37
CA PHE A 81 -1.65 -4.10 -0.09
C PHE A 81 -3.08 -4.30 -0.60
N ASP A 82 -3.42 -3.67 -1.72
CA ASP A 82 -4.73 -3.89 -2.36
C ASP A 82 -4.69 -5.03 -3.38
N ILE A 83 -5.87 -5.40 -3.88
CA ILE A 83 -6.09 -6.36 -4.94
C ILE A 83 -6.67 -5.64 -6.14
N ILE A 84 -5.96 -5.66 -7.27
CA ILE A 84 -6.50 -5.23 -8.57
C ILE A 84 -7.11 -6.44 -9.26
N THR A 85 -8.39 -6.36 -9.61
CA THR A 85 -9.15 -7.53 -10.06
C THR A 85 -9.20 -7.73 -11.58
N ASP A 86 -8.91 -6.70 -12.38
CA ASP A 86 -9.18 -6.71 -13.83
C ASP A 86 -8.17 -5.92 -14.68
N PHE A 87 -6.93 -5.73 -14.18
CA PHE A 87 -5.90 -4.96 -14.89
C PHE A 87 -5.72 -5.43 -16.35
N ASP A 88 -5.93 -4.52 -17.32
CA ASP A 88 -5.74 -4.75 -18.75
C ASP A 88 -4.81 -3.73 -19.43
N ALA A 89 -3.56 -4.15 -19.65
CA ALA A 89 -2.58 -3.33 -20.38
C ALA A 89 -3.01 -3.00 -21.82
N SER A 90 -3.94 -3.77 -22.40
CA SER A 90 -4.42 -3.54 -23.77
C SER A 90 -5.43 -2.39 -23.85
N GLU A 91 -6.13 -2.11 -22.75
CA GLU A 91 -7.04 -0.96 -22.63
C GLU A 91 -6.29 0.32 -22.23
N GLY A 92 -5.08 0.17 -21.67
CA GLY A 92 -4.17 1.25 -21.34
C GLY A 92 -3.96 1.45 -19.84
N ASP A 93 -4.26 0.42 -19.04
CA ASP A 93 -4.17 0.50 -17.59
C ASP A 93 -2.74 0.76 -17.11
N THR A 94 -2.65 1.51 -16.02
CA THR A 94 -1.40 1.83 -15.35
C THR A 94 -1.54 1.75 -13.84
N ILE A 95 -0.40 1.59 -13.18
CA ILE A 95 -0.27 1.62 -11.73
C ILE A 95 0.61 2.82 -11.38
N ASP A 96 0.08 3.73 -10.57
CA ASP A 96 0.82 4.84 -10.01
C ASP A 96 1.14 4.54 -8.55
N ILE A 97 2.43 4.60 -8.20
CA ILE A 97 2.91 4.47 -6.83
C ILE A 97 3.31 5.87 -6.36
N ASP A 98 2.57 6.42 -5.40
CA ASP A 98 2.96 7.63 -4.69
C ASP A 98 3.97 7.26 -3.59
N ALA A 99 5.25 7.44 -3.89
CA ALA A 99 6.35 7.08 -2.99
C ALA A 99 6.80 8.26 -2.13
N SER A 100 6.05 9.37 -2.11
CA SER A 100 6.46 10.63 -1.48
C SER A 100 6.75 10.53 0.02
N GLU A 101 6.21 9.51 0.68
CA GLU A 101 6.39 9.27 2.12
C GLU A 101 7.35 8.12 2.45
N LEU A 102 7.90 7.46 1.44
CA LEU A 102 8.93 6.44 1.63
C LEU A 102 10.27 7.13 1.91
N GLY A 103 10.79 6.96 3.12
CA GLY A 103 12.05 7.55 3.60
C GLY A 103 13.34 7.05 2.91
N GLY A 104 13.25 6.53 1.68
CA GLY A 104 14.35 5.96 0.91
C GLY A 104 14.08 6.02 -0.59
N THR A 105 15.09 5.70 -1.41
CA THR A 105 14.91 5.64 -2.87
C THR A 105 14.19 4.34 -3.22
N ILE A 106 13.11 4.44 -3.98
CA ILE A 106 12.43 3.29 -4.55
C ILE A 106 13.08 2.92 -5.86
N ILE A 107 13.36 1.63 -6.02
CA ILE A 107 13.90 1.09 -7.25
C ILE A 107 13.09 -0.10 -7.71
N ASN A 108 12.93 -0.16 -9.03
CA ASN A 108 12.45 -1.28 -9.84
C ASN A 108 11.19 -1.97 -9.30
N PRO A 109 10.00 -1.64 -9.83
CA PRO A 109 8.84 -2.47 -9.58
C PRO A 109 9.06 -3.88 -10.14
N VAL A 110 8.76 -4.89 -9.33
CA VAL A 110 8.89 -6.31 -9.66
C VAL A 110 7.52 -6.96 -9.54
N TYR A 111 7.13 -7.67 -10.61
CA TYR A 111 5.92 -8.48 -10.63
C TYR A 111 6.26 -9.96 -10.55
N ASP A 112 5.71 -10.66 -9.56
CA ASP A 112 5.79 -12.11 -9.45
C ASP A 112 4.51 -12.74 -10.01
N SER A 113 4.59 -13.30 -11.23
CA SER A 113 3.45 -13.94 -11.88
C SER A 113 2.96 -15.22 -11.19
N SER A 114 3.70 -15.77 -10.23
CA SER A 114 3.29 -16.96 -9.48
C SER A 114 2.37 -16.65 -8.30
N THR A 115 2.52 -15.47 -7.71
CA THR A 115 1.70 -14.98 -6.59
C THR A 115 0.75 -13.85 -7.01
N GLY A 116 1.00 -13.20 -8.14
CA GLY A 116 0.31 -11.98 -8.56
C GLY A 116 0.85 -10.72 -7.86
N GLU A 117 1.88 -10.83 -7.02
CA GLU A 117 2.36 -9.71 -6.21
C GLU A 117 3.18 -8.73 -7.06
N LEU A 118 2.83 -7.45 -6.92
CA LEU A 118 3.65 -6.31 -7.32
C LEU A 118 4.38 -5.77 -6.09
N SER A 119 5.70 -5.73 -6.15
CA SER A 119 6.55 -5.24 -5.07
C SER A 119 7.56 -4.23 -5.56
N VAL A 120 8.07 -3.42 -4.64
CA VAL A 120 9.20 -2.51 -4.87
C VAL A 120 10.27 -2.75 -3.81
N THR A 121 11.52 -2.42 -4.13
CA THR A 121 12.59 -2.42 -3.12
C THR A 121 12.87 -0.99 -2.68
N GLN A 122 12.75 -0.75 -1.38
CA GLN A 122 13.16 0.50 -0.76
C GLN A 122 14.62 0.41 -0.32
N GLN A 123 15.43 1.38 -0.76
CA GLN A 123 16.81 1.54 -0.33
C GLN A 123 16.97 2.74 0.60
N THR A 124 17.43 2.50 1.82
CA THR A 124 17.78 3.57 2.76
C THR A 124 19.29 3.80 2.72
N PHE A 125 19.73 5.06 2.60
CA PHE A 125 21.15 5.42 2.54
C PHE A 125 21.55 6.34 3.68
N ASN A 126 22.75 6.13 4.22
CA ASN A 126 23.41 7.09 5.11
C ASN A 126 24.65 7.67 4.43
N ILE A 127 25.05 8.87 4.84
CA ILE A 127 26.35 9.44 4.46
C ILE A 127 27.39 8.94 5.45
N GLU A 128 28.34 8.13 4.97
CA GLU A 128 29.53 7.81 5.72
C GLU A 128 30.66 8.76 5.31
N ILE A 129 31.27 9.42 6.30
CA ILE A 129 32.42 10.31 6.05
C ILE A 129 33.69 9.46 6.15
N THR A 130 34.27 9.19 5.00
CA THR A 130 35.63 8.62 4.93
C THR A 130 36.64 9.75 4.80
N TYR A 131 37.86 9.57 5.32
CA TYR A 131 38.94 10.54 5.16
C TYR A 131 40.03 9.96 4.27
N GLN A 132 40.47 10.75 3.29
CA GLN A 132 41.70 10.46 2.55
C GLN A 132 42.78 11.47 2.93
N THR A 133 43.99 10.95 3.14
CA THR A 133 45.17 11.78 3.28
C THR A 133 45.65 12.21 1.89
N ILE A 134 45.62 13.50 1.61
CA ILE A 134 46.26 14.09 0.43
C ILE A 134 47.40 14.99 0.95
N GLY A 135 48.63 14.52 0.81
CA GLY A 135 49.79 15.17 1.44
C GLY A 135 49.72 15.08 2.97
N ASN A 136 49.65 16.23 3.66
CA ASN A 136 49.52 16.32 5.12
C ASN A 136 48.10 16.73 5.59
N HIS A 137 47.12 16.77 4.69
CA HIS A 137 45.76 17.21 5.01
C HIS A 137 44.76 16.04 4.88
N GLN A 138 43.86 15.92 5.85
CA GLN A 138 42.74 14.99 5.79
C GLN A 138 41.60 15.64 5.03
N VAL A 139 41.22 15.05 3.90
CA VAL A 139 40.08 15.50 3.11
C VAL A 139 38.91 14.56 3.38
N PRO A 140 37.77 15.06 3.90
CA PRO A 140 36.57 14.26 4.01
C PRO A 140 36.02 13.98 2.61
N MET A 141 35.76 12.71 2.34
CA MET A 141 35.09 12.22 1.14
C MET A 141 33.78 11.56 1.58
N PRO A 142 32.65 12.29 1.50
CA PRO A 142 31.35 11.69 1.77
C PRO A 142 31.04 10.68 0.66
N MET A 143 30.77 9.44 1.03
CA MET A 143 30.23 8.44 0.12
C MET A 143 28.87 7.97 0.66
N PRO A 144 27.84 7.87 -0.19
CA PRO A 144 26.60 7.21 0.18
C PRO A 144 26.86 5.73 0.46
N VAL A 145 26.36 5.23 1.58
CA VAL A 145 26.39 3.81 1.93
C VAL A 145 24.96 3.34 2.14
N LEU A 146 24.59 2.26 1.45
CA LEU A 146 23.30 1.59 1.58
C LEU A 146 23.22 0.92 2.95
N VAL A 147 22.17 1.22 3.71
CA VAL A 147 21.97 0.68 5.07
C VAL A 147 20.86 -0.37 5.17
N SER A 148 19.88 -0.35 4.27
CA SER A 148 18.90 -1.45 4.13
C SER A 148 18.33 -1.54 2.71
N GLU A 149 17.91 -2.76 2.34
CA GLU A 149 17.06 -3.04 1.19
C GLU A 149 15.86 -3.85 1.70
N ASP A 150 14.68 -3.24 1.66
CA ASP A 150 13.46 -3.89 2.11
C ASP A 150 12.48 -3.98 0.93
N SER A 151 12.03 -5.20 0.63
CA SER A 151 10.98 -5.42 -0.36
C SER A 151 9.62 -5.16 0.26
N ILE A 152 8.86 -4.27 -0.36
CA ILE A 152 7.53 -3.86 0.06
C ILE A 152 6.55 -4.37 -1.00
N THR A 153 5.59 -5.19 -0.59
CA THR A 153 4.47 -5.58 -1.45
C THR A 153 3.47 -4.46 -1.46
N LEU A 154 3.06 -4.01 -2.65
CA LEU A 154 2.14 -2.88 -2.82
C LEU A 154 0.76 -3.35 -3.25
N ALA A 155 0.71 -4.36 -4.13
CA ALA A 155 -0.54 -4.84 -4.70
C ALA A 155 -0.47 -6.32 -5.06
N VAL A 156 -1.64 -6.94 -5.20
CA VAL A 156 -1.81 -8.21 -5.90
C VAL A 156 -2.67 -7.97 -7.13
N LEU A 157 -2.20 -8.39 -8.30
CA LEU A 157 -2.95 -8.32 -9.54
C LEU A 157 -3.55 -9.70 -9.85
N GLU A 158 -4.87 -9.78 -9.96
CA GLU A 158 -5.56 -11.01 -10.34
C GLU A 158 -5.60 -11.16 -11.86
N ASN A 159 -4.86 -12.14 -12.38
CA ASN A 159 -4.83 -12.51 -13.80
C ASN A 159 -4.64 -11.32 -14.78
N PRO A 160 -3.65 -10.43 -14.55
CA PRO A 160 -3.51 -9.23 -15.37
C PRO A 160 -3.18 -9.57 -16.82
N THR A 161 -3.83 -8.91 -17.78
CA THR A 161 -3.56 -9.11 -19.20
C THR A 161 -2.46 -8.17 -19.68
N GLY A 162 -1.40 -8.72 -20.28
CA GLY A 162 -0.34 -7.94 -20.91
C GLY A 162 0.55 -7.12 -19.97
N PHE A 163 0.43 -7.31 -18.65
CA PHE A 163 1.16 -6.52 -17.66
C PHE A 163 2.68 -6.72 -17.74
N ASN A 164 3.38 -5.60 -17.60
CA ASN A 164 4.82 -5.51 -17.48
C ASN A 164 5.15 -4.36 -16.54
N ALA A 165 5.71 -4.69 -15.38
CA ALA A 165 6.01 -3.73 -14.32
C ALA A 165 6.92 -2.59 -14.80
N SER A 166 7.84 -2.83 -15.73
CA SER A 166 8.77 -1.80 -16.21
C SER A 166 8.15 -0.75 -17.14
N THR A 167 6.95 -1.00 -17.67
CA THR A 167 6.28 -0.10 -18.62
C THR A 167 4.93 0.41 -18.16
N HIS A 168 4.30 -0.25 -17.18
CA HIS A 168 2.95 0.10 -16.71
C HIS A 168 2.92 0.60 -15.27
N VAL A 169 4.05 0.58 -14.57
CA VAL A 169 4.16 1.11 -13.21
C VAL A 169 4.94 2.41 -13.25
N ASN A 170 4.31 3.49 -12.80
CA ASN A 170 4.95 4.77 -12.57
C ASN A 170 5.21 4.94 -11.07
N ILE A 171 6.40 5.39 -10.72
CA ILE A 171 6.72 5.79 -9.36
C ILE A 171 6.80 7.32 -9.38
N VAL A 172 5.96 7.98 -8.60
CA VAL A 172 5.74 9.42 -8.58
C VAL A 172 6.24 10.03 -7.28
#